data_AF-A0A7C2L5R5-F1
#
_entry.id   AF-A0A7C2L5R5-F1
#
_cell.length_a   1.000
_cell.length_b   1.000
_cell.length_c   1.000
_cell.angle_alpha   90.00
_cell.angle_beta   90.00
_cell.angle_gamma   90.00
#
_symmetry.space_group_name_H-M   'P 1'
#
loop_
_entity.id
_entity.type
_entity.pdbx_description
1 polymer ?
#
loop_
_entity_poly.entity_id
_entity_poly.type
_entity_poly.pdbx_seq_one_letter_code
_entity_poly.pdbx_strand_id
1 'polypeptide(L)'
;MKWQELPLMEEEVLIVREGWRMLFDFHKSVFERVVAQHLGALEPASVKERGERVVVELDAERGEELRAWLLLNLGKGFFITELESLELT
;
A
#
# COMPACT_ATOMS: atom_id res chain seq x y z
N MET A 1 -3.38 -14.71 10.55
CA MET A 1 -4.39 -14.30 9.53
C MET A 1 -3.61 -13.83 8.31
N LYS A 2 -3.98 -14.26 7.10
CA LYS A 2 -3.33 -13.75 5.87
C LYS A 2 -3.98 -12.42 5.51
N TRP A 3 -3.24 -11.32 5.53
CA TRP A 3 -3.77 -9.97 5.27
C TRP A 3 -4.42 -9.83 3.88
N GLN A 4 -4.03 -10.69 2.93
CA GLN A 4 -4.56 -10.75 1.56
C GLN A 4 -6.03 -11.17 1.48
N GLU A 5 -6.57 -11.77 2.53
CA GLU A 5 -7.95 -12.26 2.63
C GLU A 5 -8.89 -11.25 3.31
N LEU A 6 -8.37 -10.09 3.70
CA LEU A 6 -9.17 -9.06 4.35
C LEU A 6 -10.22 -8.47 3.39
N PRO A 7 -11.47 -8.26 3.86
CA PRO A 7 -12.52 -7.66 3.06
C PRO A 7 -12.33 -6.14 2.98
N LEU A 8 -11.42 -5.70 2.10
CA LEU A 8 -11.12 -4.28 1.89
C LEU A 8 -12.12 -3.64 0.92
N MET A 9 -12.50 -2.39 1.18
CA MET A 9 -13.32 -1.60 0.27
C MET A 9 -12.50 -1.06 -0.92
N GLU A 10 -13.17 -0.52 -1.93
CA GLU A 10 -12.52 0.11 -3.09
C GLU A 10 -11.69 1.33 -2.65
N GLU A 11 -12.22 2.13 -1.74
CA GLU A 11 -11.60 3.36 -1.24
C GLU A 11 -10.55 3.11 -0.14
N GLU A 12 -10.29 1.84 0.17
CA GLU A 12 -9.38 1.44 1.23
C GLU A 12 -8.01 1.02 0.68
N VAL A 13 -6.96 1.62 1.25
CA VAL A 13 -5.57 1.23 1.05
C VAL A 13 -5.10 0.49 2.29
N LEU A 14 -4.66 -0.76 2.11
CA LEU A 14 -4.05 -1.51 3.20
C LEU A 14 -2.53 -1.36 3.13
N ILE A 15 -1.92 -1.01 4.25
CA ILE A 15 -0.47 -0.95 4.42
C ILE A 15 -0.07 -2.05 5.41
N VAL A 16 0.86 -2.92 5.00
CA VAL A 16 1.40 -3.97 5.85
C VAL A 16 2.90 -3.76 6.02
N ARG A 17 3.34 -3.58 7.27
CA ARG A 17 4.76 -3.51 7.61
C ARG A 17 5.26 -4.89 8.05
N GLU A 18 6.30 -5.38 7.39
CA GLU A 18 6.94 -6.66 7.69
C GLU A 18 8.46 -6.46 7.77
N GLY A 19 8.96 -6.08 8.94
CA GLY A 19 10.39 -5.83 9.17
C GLY A 19 10.93 -4.72 8.28
N TRP A 20 11.76 -5.08 7.30
CA TRP A 20 12.47 -4.18 6.39
C TRP A 20 11.69 -3.82 5.12
N ARG A 21 10.49 -4.40 4.93
CA ARG A 21 9.63 -4.12 3.79
C ARG A 21 8.26 -3.59 4.21
N MET A 22 7.66 -2.83 3.30
CA MET A 22 6.29 -2.35 3.40
C MET A 22 5.52 -2.71 2.14
N LEU A 23 4.32 -3.23 2.34
CA LEU A 23 3.42 -3.65 1.28
C LEU A 23 2.21 -2.73 1.28
N PHE A 24 1.82 -2.28 0.10
CA PHE A 24 0.66 -1.44 -0.11
C PHE A 24 -0.30 -2.15 -1.04
N ASP A 25 -1.49 -2.48 -0.55
CA ASP A 25 -2.54 -3.14 -1.31
C ASP A 25 -3.62 -2.10 -1.65
N PHE A 26 -3.68 -1.72 -2.92
CA PHE A 26 -4.60 -0.72 -3.47
C PHE A 26 -5.69 -1.38 -4.31
N HIS A 27 -6.89 -0.81 -4.34
CA HIS A 27 -7.78 -1.06 -5.47
C HIS A 27 -7.22 -0.40 -6.75
N LYS A 28 -7.44 -1.01 -7.92
CA LYS A 28 -6.91 -0.52 -9.22
C LYS A 28 -7.28 0.93 -9.51
N SER A 29 -8.54 1.30 -9.28
CA SER A 29 -9.01 2.68 -9.48
C SER A 29 -8.25 3.70 -8.63
N VAL A 30 -7.92 3.35 -7.38
CA VAL A 30 -7.13 4.20 -6.49
C VAL A 30 -5.69 4.26 -6.93
N PHE A 31 -5.10 3.10 -7.25
CA PHE A 31 -3.72 3.01 -7.72
C PHE A 31 -3.46 3.88 -8.95
N GLU A 32 -4.31 3.76 -9.97
CA GLU A 32 -4.19 4.54 -11.22
C GLU A 32 -4.34 6.05 -10.99
N ARG A 33 -5.29 6.43 -10.14
CA ARG A 33 -5.58 7.85 -9.87
C ARG A 33 -4.53 8.52 -9.00
N VAL A 34 -3.96 7.77 -8.06
CA VAL A 34 -3.22 8.35 -6.92
C VAL A 34 -1.73 7.98 -6.98
N VAL A 35 -1.38 6.73 -7.27
CA VAL A 35 -0.01 6.22 -7.07
C VAL A 35 0.76 6.07 -8.37
N ALA A 36 0.10 5.75 -9.49
CA ALA A 36 0.76 5.38 -10.75
C ALA A 36 1.78 6.44 -11.27
N GLN A 37 1.49 7.72 -11.06
CA GLN A 37 2.38 8.82 -11.49
C GLN A 37 3.63 8.97 -10.61
N HIS A 38 3.55 8.59 -9.34
CA HIS A 38 4.64 8.75 -8.36
C HIS A 38 5.47 7.47 -8.21
N LEU A 39 4.92 6.33 -8.63
CA LEU A 39 5.52 5.02 -8.41
C LEU A 39 6.90 4.86 -9.08
N GLY A 40 7.11 5.49 -10.25
CA GLY A 40 8.39 5.38 -10.96
C GLY A 40 9.58 5.95 -10.17
N ALA A 41 9.35 6.99 -9.36
CA ALA A 41 10.39 7.58 -8.50
C ALA A 41 10.69 6.75 -7.25
N LEU A 42 9.72 5.94 -6.81
CA LEU A 42 9.83 5.11 -5.61
C LEU A 42 10.57 3.79 -5.85
N GLU A 43 10.88 3.43 -7.10
CA GLU A 43 11.63 2.21 -7.46
C GLU A 43 11.14 0.95 -6.71
N PRO A 44 9.86 0.56 -6.86
CA PRO A 44 9.29 -0.55 -6.10
C PRO A 44 10.04 -1.86 -6.36
N ALA A 45 10.27 -2.61 -5.29
CA ALA A 45 10.88 -3.94 -5.36
C ALA A 45 9.98 -4.90 -6.14
N SER A 46 8.66 -4.78 -5.99
CA SER A 46 7.71 -5.49 -6.84
C SER A 46 6.37 -4.76 -6.96
N VAL A 47 5.68 -4.97 -8.07
CA VAL A 47 4.30 -4.54 -8.31
C VAL A 47 3.55 -5.74 -8.88
N LYS A 48 2.47 -6.17 -8.21
CA LYS A 48 1.72 -7.38 -8.57
C LYS A 48 0.23 -7.10 -8.60
N GLU A 49 -0.44 -7.50 -9.67
CA GLU A 49 -1.90 -7.46 -9.75
C GLU A 49 -2.53 -8.71 -9.12
N ARG A 50 -3.64 -8.52 -8.39
CA ARG A 50 -4.47 -9.56 -7.79
C ARG A 50 -5.94 -9.20 -7.98
N GLY A 51 -6.52 -9.64 -9.10
CA GLY A 51 -7.90 -9.27 -9.46
C GLY A 51 -8.04 -7.76 -9.66
N GLU A 52 -8.88 -7.13 -8.85
CA GLU A 52 -9.10 -5.67 -8.87
C GLU A 52 -8.13 -4.89 -7.98
N ARG A 53 -7.09 -5.55 -7.46
CA ARG A 53 -6.12 -4.93 -6.56
C ARG A 53 -4.69 -4.98 -7.09
N VAL A 54 -3.88 -4.03 -6.66
CA VAL A 54 -2.45 -3.90 -6.98
C VAL A 54 -1.67 -3.85 -5.68
N VAL A 55 -0.74 -4.78 -5.53
CA VAL A 55 0.18 -4.82 -4.39
C VAL A 55 1.52 -4.25 -4.81
N VAL A 56 1.95 -3.19 -4.13
CA VAL A 56 3.27 -2.57 -4.30
C VAL A 56 4.13 -2.95 -3.09
N GLU A 57 5.35 -3.42 -3.35
CA GLU A 57 6.35 -3.73 -2.35
C GLU A 57 7.49 -2.71 -2.42
N LEU A 58 7.77 -2.09 -1.27
CA LEU A 58 8.85 -1.14 -1.07
C LEU A 58 9.71 -1.58 0.12
N ASP A 59 10.94 -1.10 0.19
CA ASP A 59 11.66 -1.11 1.46
C ASP A 59 11.00 -0.15 2.47
N ALA A 60 11.42 -0.24 3.72
CA ALA A 60 10.84 0.56 4.81
C ALA A 60 10.96 2.07 4.57
N GLU A 61 12.08 2.56 4.04
CA GLU A 61 12.32 4.01 3.87
C GLU A 61 11.39 4.60 2.80
N ARG A 62 11.40 3.99 1.60
CA ARG A 62 10.53 4.41 0.48
C ARG A 62 9.06 4.11 0.78
N GLY A 63 8.79 3.08 1.59
CA GLY A 63 7.48 2.80 2.12
C GLY A 63 6.95 3.93 2.99
N GLU A 64 7.74 4.46 3.93
CA GLU A 64 7.35 5.64 4.72
C GLU A 64 7.09 6.86 3.84
N GLU A 65 7.90 7.08 2.81
CA GLU A 65 7.70 8.17 1.87
C GLU A 65 6.34 8.05 1.17
N LEU A 66 6.00 6.88 0.61
CA LEU A 66 4.71 6.66 -0.03
C LEU A 66 3.56 6.79 0.97
N ARG A 67 3.71 6.27 2.19
CA ARG A 67 2.71 6.39 3.26
C ARG A 67 2.44 7.85 3.60
N ALA A 68 3.48 8.65 3.80
CA ALA A 68 3.34 10.08 4.08
C ALA A 68 2.68 10.81 2.89
N TRP A 69 3.09 10.48 1.67
CA TRP A 69 2.50 11.03 0.46
C TRP A 69 1.00 10.70 0.35
N LEU A 70 0.59 9.45 0.65
CA LEU A 70 -0.81 9.04 0.67
C LEU A 70 -1.63 9.81 1.71
N LEU A 71 -1.09 10.01 2.93
CA LEU A 71 -1.76 10.79 3.97
C LEU A 71 -2.02 12.24 3.55
N LEU A 72 -1.17 12.81 2.70
CA LEU A 72 -1.32 14.18 2.18
C LEU A 72 -2.26 14.26 0.97
N ASN A 73 -2.31 13.21 0.14
CA ASN A 73 -2.95 13.25 -1.18
C ASN A 73 -4.25 12.44 -1.25
N LEU A 74 -4.54 11.56 -0.28
CA LEU A 74 -5.84 10.91 -0.20
C LEU A 74 -6.90 11.92 0.22
N GLY A 75 -7.83 12.19 -0.68
CA GLY A 75 -8.96 13.08 -0.44
C GLY A 75 -9.98 12.48 0.54
N LYS A 76 -11.05 13.24 0.80
CA LYS A 76 -12.19 12.74 1.59
C LYS A 76 -12.78 11.48 0.96
N GLY A 77 -13.14 10.51 1.80
CA GLY A 77 -13.77 9.25 1.38
C GLY A 77 -12.81 8.07 1.22
N PHE A 78 -11.49 8.29 1.36
CA PHE A 78 -10.49 7.22 1.36
C PHE A 78 -10.08 6.85 2.78
N PHE A 79 -9.68 5.60 2.97
CA PHE A 79 -9.25 5.06 4.26
C PHE A 79 -7.90 4.35 4.11
N ILE A 80 -7.05 4.51 5.12
CA ILE A 80 -5.82 3.74 5.25
C ILE A 80 -6.01 2.79 6.44
N THR A 81 -5.81 1.50 6.20
CA THR A 81 -5.72 0.48 7.24
C THR A 81 -4.28 0.04 7.35
N GLU A 82 -3.71 0.12 8.55
CA GLU A 82 -2.31 -0.25 8.81
C GLU A 82 -2.24 -1.51 9.64
N LEU A 83 -1.42 -2.47 9.21
CA LEU A 83 -1.09 -3.68 9.93
C LEU A 83 0.43 -3.73 10.13
N GLU A 84 0.83 -4.02 11.35
CA GLU A 84 2.24 -4.25 11.68
C GLU A 84 2.40 -5.72 12.08
N SER A 85 3.24 -6.45 11.35
CA SER A 85 3.67 -7.76 11.77
C SER A 85 4.70 -7.59 12.88
N LEU A 86 4.25 -7.70 14.13
CA LEU A 86 5.14 -7.90 15.27
C LEU A 86 5.75 -9.30 15.15
N GLU A 87 6.82 -9.45 14.36
CA GLU A 87 7.71 -10.59 14.57
C GLU A 87 8.34 -10.40 15.96
N LEU A 88 7.82 -11.14 16.94
CA LEU A 88 8.45 -11.30 18.25
C LEU A 88 9.80 -12.00 18.00
N THR A 89 10.86 -11.22 17.85
CA THR A 89 12.25 -11.68 17.95
C THR A 89 12.57 -12.20 19.34
#